data_AF-A0A933H9C6-F1
#
_entry.id   AF-A0A933H9C6-F1
#
_cell.length_a   1.000
_cell.length_b   1.000
_cell.length_c   1.000
_cell.angle_alpha   90.00
_cell.angle_beta   90.00
_cell.angle_gamma   90.00
#
_symmetry.space_group_name_H-M   'P 1'
#
loop_
_entity.id
_entity.type
_entity.pdbx_description
1 polymer ?
#
loop_
_entity_poly.entity_id
_entity_poly.type
_entity_poly.pdbx_seq_one_letter_code
_entity_poly.pdbx_strand_id
1 'polypeptide(L)' 'MKRKKVVMARIVKLSESNDNWDIKFWQRCGAQTRFSAAWKCIDEYYKFKGKNGVQPRLQRSVQNIEQIQG' A
#
# COMPACT_ATOMS: atom_id res chain seq x y z
N MET A 1 21.22 -6.02 6.25
CA MET A 1 20.75 -7.17 5.44
C MET A 1 19.80 -6.65 4.35
N LYS A 2 20.09 -6.84 3.05
CA LYS A 2 19.15 -6.45 1.98
C LYS A 2 17.92 -7.36 2.04
N ARG A 3 16.71 -6.80 2.19
CA ARG A 3 15.47 -7.60 2.10
C ARG A 3 15.34 -8.16 0.69
N LYS A 4 15.15 -9.48 0.57
CA LYS A 4 14.89 -10.13 -0.73
C LYS A 4 13.60 -9.59 -1.33
N LYS A 5 13.62 -9.29 -2.63
CA LYS A 5 12.43 -8.88 -3.39
C LYS A 5 11.45 -10.06 -3.45
N VAL A 6 10.19 -9.83 -3.08
CA VAL A 6 9.11 -10.81 -3.25
C VAL A 6 8.63 -10.74 -4.69
N VAL A 7 8.70 -11.86 -5.41
CA VAL A 7 8.17 -12.00 -6.78
C VAL A 7 7.30 -13.25 -6.81
N MET A 8 6.08 -13.12 -7.30
CA MET A 8 5.10 -14.21 -7.41
C MET A 8 4.40 -14.11 -8.76
N ALA A 9 4.28 -15.24 -9.46
CA ALA A 9 3.54 -15.34 -10.71
C ALA A 9 2.71 -16.63 -10.72
N ARG A 10 1.54 -16.59 -11.36
CA ARG A 10 0.70 -17.76 -11.62
C ARG A 10 -0.02 -17.60 -12.96
N ILE A 11 -0.31 -18.71 -13.62
CA ILE A 11 -1.22 -18.76 -14.77
C ILE A 11 -2.50 -19.42 -14.26
N VAL A 12 -3.64 -18.76 -14.44
CA VAL A 12 -4.96 -19.25 -14.00
C VAL A 12 -6.00 -18.97 -15.06
N LYS A 13 -7.07 -19.78 -15.09
CA LYS A 13 -8.26 -19.44 -15.88
C LYS A 13 -8.96 -18.22 -15.27
N LEU A 14 -9.65 -17.43 -16.09
CA LEU A 14 -10.38 -16.26 -15.62
C LEU A 14 -11.42 -16.63 -14.54
N SER A 15 -12.11 -17.76 -14.71
CA SER A 15 -13.09 -18.30 -13.75
C SER A 15 -12.50 -18.68 -12.39
N GLU A 16 -11.17 -18.85 -12.31
CA GLU A 16 -10.44 -19.25 -11.10
C GLU A 16 -9.62 -18.08 -10.53
N SER A 17 -9.67 -16.91 -11.18
CA SER A 17 -9.01 -15.69 -10.72
C SER A 17 -9.72 -15.17 -9.47
N ASN A 18 -9.01 -15.14 -8.36
CA ASN A 18 -9.50 -14.68 -7.06
C ASN A 18 -8.42 -13.94 -6.26
N ASP A 19 -8.87 -13.19 -5.27
CA ASP A 19 -8.04 -12.30 -4.43
C ASP A 19 -7.11 -13.07 -3.47
N ASN A 20 -7.33 -14.37 -3.30
CA ASN A 20 -6.53 -15.21 -2.39
C ASN A 20 -5.03 -15.18 -2.75
N TRP A 21 -4.69 -15.01 -4.03
CA TRP A 21 -3.30 -14.88 -4.45
C TRP A 21 -2.69 -13.55 -4.08
N ASP A 22 -3.42 -12.46 -4.28
CA ASP A 22 -3.00 -11.11 -3.93
C ASP A 22 -2.83 -10.98 -2.41
N ILE A 23 -3.77 -11.52 -1.63
CA ILE A 23 -3.67 -11.58 -0.17
C ILE A 23 -2.39 -12.30 0.26
N LYS A 24 -2.08 -13.47 -0.33
CA LYS A 24 -0.84 -14.21 -0.05
C LYS A 24 0.41 -13.42 -0.43
N PHE A 25 0.39 -12.71 -1.54
CA PHE A 25 1.48 -11.82 -1.93
C PHE A 25 1.70 -10.71 -0.90
N TRP A 26 0.63 -10.02 -0.50
CA TRP A 26 0.72 -8.93 0.47
C TRP A 26 1.13 -9.38 1.88
N GLN A 27 0.73 -10.58 2.29
CA GLN A 27 1.19 -11.18 3.55
C GLN A 27 2.69 -11.52 3.53
N ARG A 28 3.25 -11.90 2.37
CA ARG A 28 4.70 -12.09 2.21
C ARG A 28 5.47 -10.77 2.18
N CYS A 29 4.83 -9.67 1.81
CA CYS A 29 5.40 -8.35 1.85
C CYS A 29 5.52 -7.81 3.29
N GLY A 30 6.70 -7.27 3.63
CA GLY A 30 6.89 -6.54 4.88
C GLY A 30 6.01 -5.29 4.96
N ALA A 31 5.75 -4.81 6.18
CA ALA A 31 4.91 -3.64 6.43
C ALA A 31 5.35 -2.41 5.60
N GLN A 32 6.66 -2.14 5.54
CA GLN A 32 7.23 -1.04 4.76
C GLN A 32 6.83 -1.08 3.27
N THR A 33 6.85 -2.27 2.65
CA THR A 33 6.47 -2.43 1.24
C THR A 33 4.98 -2.18 1.04
N ARG A 34 4.14 -2.70 1.96
CA ARG A 34 2.69 -2.47 1.93
C ARG A 34 2.34 -0.99 2.02
N PHE A 35 2.92 -0.29 3.00
CA PHE A 35 2.69 1.15 3.16
C PHE A 35 3.25 1.97 2.00
N SER A 36 4.43 1.64 1.48
CA SER A 36 5.00 2.33 0.31
C SER A 36 4.14 2.16 -0.94
N ALA A 37 3.58 0.97 -1.17
CA ALA A 37 2.68 0.73 -2.29
C ALA A 37 1.38 1.53 -2.14
N ALA A 38 0.75 1.50 -0.95
CA ALA A 38 -0.46 2.26 -0.67
C ALA A 38 -0.23 3.77 -0.85
N TRP A 39 0.91 4.29 -0.37
CA TRP A 39 1.28 5.68 -0.55
C TRP A 39 1.42 6.07 -2.03
N LYS A 40 2.08 5.23 -2.83
CA LYS A 40 2.23 5.44 -4.27
C LYS A 40 0.88 5.50 -4.99
N CYS A 41 -0.08 4.63 -4.62
CA CYS A 41 -1.44 4.67 -5.18
C CYS A 41 -2.13 6.01 -4.91
N ILE A 42 -1.93 6.59 -3.73
CA ILE A 42 -2.50 7.89 -3.38
C ILE A 42 -1.85 8.99 -4.22
N ASP A 43 -0.52 9.02 -4.32
CA ASP A 43 0.20 9.99 -5.14
C ASP A 43 -0.24 9.94 -6.61
N GLU A 44 -0.41 8.72 -7.17
CA GLU A 44 -0.92 8.51 -8.53
C GLU A 44 -2.36 9.02 -8.69
N TYR A 45 -3.25 8.74 -7.72
CA TYR A 45 -4.61 9.26 -7.73
C TYR A 45 -4.64 10.79 -7.80
N TYR A 46 -3.85 11.48 -6.97
CA TYR A 46 -3.78 12.94 -6.99
C TYR A 46 -3.29 13.49 -8.32
N LYS A 47 -2.27 12.85 -8.92
CA LYS A 47 -1.77 13.19 -10.26
C LYS A 47 -2.85 13.03 -11.33
N PHE A 48 -3.57 11.91 -11.33
CA PHE A 48 -4.67 11.68 -12.29
C PHE A 48 -5.81 12.69 -12.15
N LYS A 49 -6.00 13.25 -10.94
CA LYS A 49 -7.02 14.28 -10.68
C LYS A 49 -6.54 15.71 -10.94
N GLY A 50 -5.34 15.90 -11.52
CA GLY A 50 -4.80 17.23 -11.83
C GLY A 50 -4.54 18.08 -10.59
N LYS A 51 -4.48 17.47 -9.40
CA LYS A 51 -4.13 18.16 -8.16
C LYS A 51 -2.61 18.29 -8.10
N ASN A 52 -2.13 19.39 -7.53
CA ASN A 52 -0.70 19.56 -7.27
C ASN A 52 -0.24 18.35 -6.45
N GLY A 53 0.65 17.53 -7.02
CA GLY A 53 1.17 16.27 -6.46
C GLY A 53 2.07 16.47 -5.22
N VAL A 54 1.74 17.48 -4.41
CA VAL A 54 2.31 17.71 -3.09
C VAL A 54 1.84 16.56 -2.22
N GLN A 55 2.79 15.99 -1.46
CA GLN A 55 2.52 14.89 -0.55
C GLN A 55 1.30 15.19 0.33
N PRO A 56 0.31 14.29 0.41
CA PRO A 56 -0.82 14.43 1.30
C PRO A 56 -0.35 14.72 2.72
N ARG A 57 -0.77 15.85 3.29
CA ARG A 57 -0.55 16.07 4.73
C ARG A 57 -1.35 15.05 5.52
N LEU A 58 -0.78 14.60 6.63
CA LEU A 58 -1.48 13.76 7.59
C LEU A 58 -2.80 14.43 8.00
N GLN A 59 -3.91 13.76 7.70
CA GLN A 59 -5.23 14.31 7.93
C GLN A 59 -5.58 14.16 9.42
N ARG A 60 -5.32 15.22 10.19
CA ARG A 60 -5.47 15.24 11.67
C ARG A 60 -6.90 14.97 12.14
N SER A 61 -7.90 15.11 11.27
CA SER A 61 -9.30 14.79 11.58
C SER A 61 -9.59 13.28 11.66
N VAL A 62 -8.70 12.45 11.10
CA VAL A 62 -8.82 10.96 11.11
C VAL A 62 -7.84 10.34 12.11
N GLN A 63 -6.96 11.16 12.68
CA GLN A 63 -5.88 10.71 13.54
C GLN A 63 -6.25 10.90 15.01
N ASN A 64 -6.39 9.82 15.77
CA ASN A 64 -6.46 9.83 17.23
C ASN A 64 -5.12 9.32 17.82
N ILE A 65 -4.08 10.17 17.78
CA ILE A 65 -2.83 9.90 18.50
C ILE A 65 -2.84 10.79 19.74
N GLU A 66 -3.00 10.19 20.90
CA GLU A 66 -2.89 10.85 22.18
C GLU A 66 -1.43 10.81 22.65
N GLN A 67 -0.93 11.95 23.12
CA GLN A 67 0.39 12.00 23.74
C GLN A 67 0.26 11.35 25.13
N ILE A 68 1.04 10.29 25.37
CA ILE A 68 1.16 9.72 26.72
C ILE A 68 1.84 10.78 27.58
N GLN A 69 1.09 11.41 28.49
CA GLN A 69 1.65 12.28 29.51
C GLN A 69 2.38 11.40 30.53
N GLY A 70 3.66 11.71 30.76
CA GLY A 70 4.49 11.08 31.79
C GLY A 70 4.31 11.75 33.13
#